data_AF-A0A497LDY6-F1
#
_entry.id   AF-A0A497LDY6-F1
#
_cell.length_a   1.000
_cell.length_b   1.000
_cell.length_c   1.000
_cell.angle_alpha   90.00
_cell.angle_beta   90.00
_cell.angle_gamma   90.00
#
_symmetry.space_group_name_H-M   'P 1'
#
loop_
_entity.id
_entity.type
_entity.pdbx_description
1 polymer ?
#
loop_
_entity_poly.entity_id
_entity_poly.type
_entity_poly.pdbx_seq_one_letter_code
_entity_poly.pdbx_strand_id
1 'polypeptide(L)'
;MLIRKGAEASLYLETWHGRKVILKKRLEKKYRIPELDFTIRTQRTKHEPLIIHKAKKAGIPTPIIYMIDLNSSTIVMEFVKGK
;
A
#
# COMPACT_ATOMS: atom_id res chain seq x y z
N MET A 1 7.55 7.53 9.74
CA MET A 1 6.92 8.88 9.85
C MET A 1 5.68 8.95 8.96
N LEU A 2 4.51 9.37 9.47
CA LEU A 2 3.33 9.60 8.63
C LEU A 2 3.61 10.80 7.71
N ILE A 3 3.53 10.58 6.39
CA ILE A 3 3.76 11.66 5.41
C ILE A 3 2.47 12.18 4.81
N ARG A 4 1.43 11.33 4.70
CA ARG A 4 0.15 11.72 4.12
C ARG A 4 -0.95 10.79 4.61
N LYS A 5 -2.08 11.37 4.99
CA LYS A 5 -3.31 10.64 5.30
C LYS A 5 -4.31 10.88 4.18
N GLY A 6 -4.71 9.82 3.49
CA GLY A 6 -5.75 9.87 2.45
C GLY A 6 -7.09 9.32 2.95
N ALA A 7 -8.10 9.38 2.07
CA ALA A 7 -9.40 8.77 2.33
C ALA A 7 -9.28 7.24 2.49
N GLU A 8 -8.48 6.58 1.65
CA GLU A 8 -8.34 5.12 1.66
C GLU A 8 -7.22 4.60 2.55
N ALA A 9 -6.05 5.25 2.54
CA ALA A 9 -4.87 4.75 3.22
C ALA A 9 -4.02 5.89 3.79
N SER A 10 -3.22 5.55 4.80
CA SER A 10 -2.16 6.38 5.33
C SER A 10 -0.82 5.92 4.74
N LEU A 11 -0.01 6.88 4.30
CA LEU A 11 1.34 6.64 3.80
C LEU A 11 2.35 7.00 4.88
N TYR A 12 3.20 6.05 5.22
CA TYR A 12 4.29 6.23 6.15
C TYR A 12 5.61 6.09 5.40
N LEU A 13 6.52 7.02 5.63
CA LEU A 13 7.89 6.95 5.17
C LEU A 13 8.76 6.26 6.21
N GLU A 14 9.51 5.26 5.80
CA GLU A 14 10.31 4.43 6.70
C GLU A 14 11.60 3.93 6.01
N THR A 15 12.49 3.35 6.80
CA THR A 15 13.69 2.66 6.33
C THR A 15 13.48 1.15 6.51
N TRP A 16 13.50 0.39 5.40
CA TRP A 16 13.31 -1.06 5.38
C TRP A 16 14.52 -1.72 4.72
N HIS A 17 15.24 -2.55 5.47
CA HIS A 17 16.54 -3.14 5.08
C HIS A 17 17.52 -2.11 4.48
N GLY A 18 17.67 -0.97 5.16
CA GLY A 18 18.56 0.12 4.72
C GLY A 18 18.06 0.93 3.53
N ARG A 19 16.85 0.68 3.02
CA ARG A 19 16.24 1.40 1.89
C ARG A 19 15.09 2.28 2.34
N LYS A 20 14.94 3.44 1.71
CA LYS A 20 13.81 4.33 1.93
C LYS A 20 12.57 3.78 1.23
N VAL A 21 11.48 3.58 1.97
CA VAL A 21 10.25 2.94 1.49
C VAL A 21 9.00 3.70 1.92
N ILE A 22 7.90 3.42 1.23
CA ILE A 22 6.55 3.80 1.63
C ILE A 22 5.80 2.58 2.15
N LEU A 23 5.29 2.68 3.37
CA LEU A 23 4.27 1.80 3.90
C LEU A 23 2.91 2.42 3.63
N LYS A 24 2.15 1.80 2.74
CA LYS A 24 0.76 2.16 2.48
C LYS A 24 -0.14 1.28 3.33
N LYS A 25 -0.69 1.84 4.41
CA LYS A 25 -1.53 1.12 5.37
C LYS A 25 -2.99 1.55 5.25
N ARG A 26 -3.88 0.59 5.00
CA ARG A 26 -5.33 0.82 5.04
C ARG A 26 -5.83 0.66 6.48
N LEU A 27 -6.41 1.71 7.03
CA LEU A 27 -6.96 1.72 8.38
C LEU A 27 -8.44 1.39 8.36
N GLU A 28 -8.94 0.87 9.48
CA GLU A 28 -10.35 0.50 9.64
C GLU A 28 -11.27 1.70 9.42
N LYS A 29 -12.38 1.45 8.74
CA LYS A 29 -13.46 2.42 8.60
C LYS A 29 -14.59 2.07 9.56
N LYS A 30 -14.60 2.74 10.72
CA LYS A 30 -15.57 2.51 11.80
C LYS A 30 -17.04 2.67 11.41
N TYR A 31 -17.33 3.34 10.29
CA TYR A 31 -18.68 3.48 9.76
C TYR A 31 -19.17 2.25 8.99
N ARG A 32 -18.31 1.27 8.70
CA ARG A 32 -18.66 0.01 8.04
C ARG A 32 -18.78 -1.10 9.06
N ILE A 33 -19.59 -2.12 8.73
CA ILE A 33 -19.57 -3.38 9.48
C ILE A 33 -18.17 -4.03 9.36
N PRO A 34 -17.62 -4.62 10.44
CA PRO A 34 -16.25 -5.10 10.49
C PRO A 34 -15.89 -6.10 9.39
N GLU A 35 -16.79 -7.03 9.08
CA GLU A 35 -16.62 -8.09 8.09
C GLU A 35 -16.47 -7.50 6.68
N LEU A 36 -17.28 -6.48 6.37
CA LEU A 36 -17.23 -5.77 5.10
C LEU A 36 -15.94 -4.96 4.99
N ASP A 37 -15.55 -4.22 6.03
CA ASP A 37 -14.32 -3.43 6.00
C ASP A 37 -13.09 -4.31 5.82
N PHE A 38 -13.02 -5.42 6.55
CA PHE A 38 -11.95 -6.41 6.43
C PHE A 38 -11.88 -6.97 5.01
N THR A 39 -13.02 -7.37 4.45
CA THR A 39 -13.10 -7.90 3.08
C THR A 39 -12.62 -6.87 2.05
N ILE A 40 -13.13 -5.63 2.12
CA ILE A 40 -12.77 -4.55 1.21
C ILE A 40 -11.26 -4.26 1.30
N ARG A 41 -10.73 -4.12 2.51
CA ARG A 41 -9.31 -3.81 2.73
C ARG A 41 -8.40 -4.92 2.21
N THR A 42 -8.74 -6.18 2.50
CA THR A 42 -7.98 -7.34 2.04
C THR A 42 -7.98 -7.44 0.52
N GLN A 43 -9.14 -7.33 -0.12
CA GLN A 43 -9.26 -7.36 -1.57
C GLN A 43 -8.45 -6.24 -2.23
N ARG A 44 -8.57 -5.00 -1.74
CA ARG A 44 -7.81 -3.85 -2.29
C ARG A 44 -6.30 -4.00 -2.09
N THR A 45 -5.88 -4.49 -0.92
CA THR A 45 -4.45 -4.73 -0.61
C THR A 45 -3.86 -5.84 -1.48
N LYS A 46 -4.66 -6.83 -1.88
CA LYS A 46 -4.25 -7.87 -2.84
C LYS A 46 -4.23 -7.37 -4.29
N HIS A 47 -5.24 -6.59 -4.69
CA HIS A 47 -5.43 -6.21 -6.09
C HIS A 47 -4.46 -5.12 -6.54
N GLU A 48 -4.20 -4.12 -5.71
CA GLU A 48 -3.29 -3.02 -6.04
C GLU A 48 -1.88 -3.48 -6.49
N PRO A 49 -1.14 -4.30 -5.71
CA PRO A 49 0.20 -4.73 -6.11
C PRO A 49 0.16 -5.62 -7.36
N LEU A 50 -0.91 -6.39 -7.57
CA LEU A 50 -1.09 -7.19 -8.79
C LEU A 50 -1.19 -6.30 -10.04
N ILE A 51 -1.96 -5.21 -9.97
CA ILE A 51 -2.08 -4.23 -11.08
C ILE A 51 -0.75 -3.51 -11.30
N ILE A 52 -0.09 -3.06 -10.23
CA ILE A 52 1.22 -2.40 -10.30
C ILE A 52 2.26 -3.32 -10.96
N HIS A 53 2.27 -4.60 -10.60
CA HIS A 53 3.17 -5.60 -11.18
C HIS A 53 2.89 -5.83 -12.67
N LYS A 54 1.61 -5.95 -13.06
CA LYS A 54 1.22 -6.06 -14.47
C LYS A 54 1.67 -4.85 -15.28
N ALA A 55 1.45 -3.64 -14.75
CA ALA A 55 1.89 -2.40 -15.39
C ALA A 55 3.43 -2.36 -15.52
N LYS A 56 4.17 -2.77 -14.49
CA LYS A 56 5.64 -2.86 -14.54
C LYS A 56 6.12 -3.84 -15.61
N LYS A 57 5.50 -5.01 -15.72
CA LYS A 57 5.78 -5.98 -16.80
C LYS A 57 5.52 -5.43 -18.20
N ALA A 58 4.56 -4.52 -18.33
CA ALA A 58 4.26 -3.83 -19.59
C ALA A 58 5.21 -2.65 -19.88
N GLY A 59 6.25 -2.44 -19.08
CA GLY A 59 7.24 -1.36 -19.26
C GLY A 59 6.80 -0.01 -18.69
N ILE A 60 5.69 0.06 -17.96
CA ILE A 60 5.22 1.31 -17.33
C ILE A 60 6.04 1.58 -16.06
N PRO A 61 6.55 2.81 -15.87
CA PRO A 61 7.27 3.18 -14.65
C PRO A 61 6.30 3.22 -13.47
N THR A 62 6.39 2.21 -12.61
CA THR A 62 5.63 2.10 -11.36
C THR A 62 6.56 1.84 -10.18
N PRO A 63 6.13 2.05 -8.92
CA PRO A 63 6.92 1.69 -7.75
C PRO A 63 7.22 0.17 -7.69
N ILE A 64 8.40 -0.22 -7.23
CA ILE A 64 8.67 -1.62 -6.87
C ILE A 64 7.86 -2.00 -5.62
N ILE A 65 7.17 -3.14 -5.65
CA ILE A 65 6.53 -3.73 -4.47
C ILE A 65 7.54 -4.65 -3.78
N TYR A 66 7.81 -4.40 -2.51
CA TYR A 66 8.75 -5.19 -1.72
C TYR A 66 8.05 -6.25 -0.89
N MET A 67 6.88 -5.92 -0.32
CA MET A 67 6.14 -6.80 0.58
C MET A 67 4.66 -6.45 0.58
N ILE A 68 3.82 -7.45 0.76
CA ILE A 68 2.38 -7.31 0.93
C ILE A 68 2.02 -8.06 2.22
N ASP A 69 1.45 -7.35 3.19
CA ASP A 69 0.90 -7.92 4.42
C ASP A 69 -0.61 -7.73 4.43
N LEU A 70 -1.34 -8.83 4.19
CA LEU A 70 -2.80 -8.82 4.14
C LEU A 70 -3.42 -8.67 5.53
N ASN A 71 -2.76 -9.20 6.57
CA ASN A 71 -3.27 -9.16 7.95
C ASN A 71 -3.32 -7.72 8.45
N SER A 72 -2.25 -6.95 8.22
CA SER A 72 -2.22 -5.52 8.57
C SER A 72 -2.78 -4.61 7.48
N SER A 73 -3.20 -5.15 6.33
CA SER A 73 -3.60 -4.41 5.13
C SER A 73 -2.56 -3.36 4.70
N THR A 74 -1.30 -3.76 4.70
CA THR A 74 -0.13 -2.91 4.44
C THR A 74 0.61 -3.38 3.19
N ILE A 75 1.03 -2.42 2.36
CA ILE A 75 1.94 -2.66 1.23
C ILE A 75 3.21 -1.88 1.49
N VAL A 76 4.35 -2.56 1.44
CA VAL A 76 5.68 -1.93 1.46
C VAL A 76 6.14 -1.78 0.02
N MET A 77 6.39 -0.55 -0.40
CA MET A 77 6.75 -0.22 -1.78
C MET A 77 7.84 0.85 -1.85
N GLU A 78 8.45 0.96 -3.02
CA GLU A 78 9.47 1.95 -3.33
C GLU A 78 8.99 3.37 -3.04
N PHE A 79 9.85 4.15 -2.38
CA PHE A 79 9.64 5.58 -2.27
C PHE A 79 10.01 6.27 -3.59
N VAL A 80 9.00 6.72 -4.32
CA VAL A 80 9.18 7.53 -5.53
C VAL A 80 9.27 9.00 -5.14
N LYS A 81 10.44 9.60 -5.32
CA LYS A 81 10.65 11.04 -5.10
C LYS A 81 10.08 11.81 -6.30
N GLY A 82 9.04 12.61 -6.07
CA GLY A 82 8.57 13.57 -7.08
C GLY A 82 9.61 14.65 -7.37
N LYS A 83 9.57 15.22 -8.57
CA LYS A 83 10.22 16.49 -8.88
C LYS A 83 9.27 17.63 -8.53
#